data_AF-A0A356W2F4-F1
#
_entry.id   AF-A0A356W2F4-F1
#
_cell.length_a   1.000
_cell.length_b   1.000
_cell.length_c   1.000
_cell.angle_alpha   90.00
_cell.angle_beta   90.00
_cell.angle_gamma   90.00
#
_symmetry.space_group_name_H-M   'P 1'
#
loop_
_entity.id
_entity.type
_entity.pdbx_description
1 polymer ?
#
loop_
_entity_poly.entity_id
_entity_poly.type
_entity_poly.pdbx_seq_one_letter_code
_entity_poly.pdbx_strand_id
1 'polypeptide(L)'
;TVSLAAAQIMSGMEDCVIAGGCEMMSYTAATADPKNPPMMDAGNLHLRELHPQSQQGVCADAIATLEGIDREAVDQLAVTSQNRAKRAMDEGRFDKSVVPVYNRDGTLALEKDEFPRPGTTMESLSGLKTVFNMFMDIPVDDQG
;
A
#
# COMPACT_ATOMS: atom_id res chain seq x y z
N THR A 1 -8.96 -3.36 12.89
CA THR A 1 -8.54 -3.49 14.30
C THR A 1 -9.01 -2.32 15.15
N VAL A 2 -8.74 -1.06 14.77
CA VAL A 2 -9.20 0.14 15.53
C VAL A 2 -10.72 0.19 15.72
N SER A 3 -11.53 -0.05 14.68
CA SER A 3 -12.99 -0.03 14.80
C SER A 3 -13.54 -1.10 15.75
N LEU A 4 -12.88 -2.27 15.81
CA LEU A 4 -13.25 -3.34 16.73
C LEU A 4 -12.92 -2.96 18.18
N ALA A 5 -11.74 -2.37 18.42
CA ALA A 5 -11.35 -1.86 19.73
C ALA A 5 -12.33 -0.78 20.22
N ALA A 6 -12.71 0.15 19.35
CA ALA A 6 -13.73 1.15 19.66
C ALA A 6 -15.08 0.49 20.02
N ALA A 7 -15.52 -0.51 19.25
CA ALA A 7 -16.77 -1.22 19.51
C ALA A 7 -16.76 -1.96 20.87
N GLN A 8 -15.63 -2.56 21.26
CA GLN A 8 -15.47 -3.25 22.55
C GLN A 8 -15.54 -2.29 23.74
N ILE A 9 -14.95 -1.09 23.61
CA ILE A 9 -15.06 -0.05 24.63
C ILE A 9 -16.51 0.45 24.71
N MET A 10 -17.12 0.73 23.57
CA MET A 10 -18.50 1.22 23.50
C MET A 10 -19.52 0.22 24.07
N SER A 11 -19.29 -1.09 23.91
CA SER A 11 -20.17 -2.13 24.43
C SER A 11 -19.99 -2.39 25.93
N GLY A 12 -19.00 -1.75 26.59
CA GLY A 12 -18.64 -2.02 27.97
C GLY A 12 -17.95 -3.38 28.16
N MET A 13 -17.44 -3.98 27.09
CA MET A 13 -16.69 -5.23 27.17
C MET A 13 -15.24 -5.00 27.61
N GLU A 14 -14.68 -3.82 27.31
CA GLU A 14 -13.31 -3.45 27.66
C GLU A 14 -13.25 -1.99 28.13
N ASP A 15 -12.37 -1.67 29.07
CA ASP A 15 -12.14 -0.29 29.53
C ASP A 15 -11.03 0.42 28.73
N CYS A 16 -10.07 -0.32 28.20
CA CYS A 16 -8.92 0.21 27.46
C CYS A 16 -8.35 -0.84 26.51
N VAL A 17 -8.10 -0.47 25.24
CA VAL A 17 -7.59 -1.37 24.21
C VAL A 17 -6.46 -0.71 23.42
N ILE A 18 -5.37 -1.45 23.16
CA ILE A 18 -4.32 -1.05 22.23
C ILE A 18 -4.62 -1.66 20.86
N ALA A 19 -4.73 -0.84 19.83
CA ALA A 19 -5.07 -1.26 18.48
C ALA A 19 -4.18 -0.61 17.42
N GLY A 20 -3.94 -1.33 16.34
CA GLY A 20 -3.12 -0.87 15.22
C GLY A 20 -2.96 -1.98 14.17
N GLY A 21 -1.84 -1.94 13.45
CA GLY A 21 -1.44 -2.96 12.47
C GLY A 21 0.07 -2.90 12.22
N CYS A 22 0.61 -3.96 11.65
CA CYS A 22 2.01 -4.07 11.26
C CYS A 22 2.08 -4.83 9.95
N GLU A 23 2.93 -4.38 9.02
CA GLU A 23 3.13 -5.01 7.72
C GLU A 23 4.61 -4.99 7.35
N MET A 24 5.12 -6.08 6.78
CA MET A 24 6.54 -6.22 6.40
C MET A 24 6.66 -6.73 4.97
N MET A 25 6.20 -5.93 4.00
CA MET A 25 6.10 -6.34 2.59
C MET A 25 7.44 -6.82 1.99
N SER A 26 8.57 -6.23 2.38
CA SER A 26 9.89 -6.65 1.91
C SER A 26 10.27 -8.06 2.38
N TYR A 27 9.95 -8.38 3.64
CA TYR A 27 10.18 -9.71 4.20
C TYR A 27 9.21 -10.73 3.61
N THR A 28 7.91 -10.43 3.60
CA THR A 28 6.89 -11.37 3.10
C THR A 28 7.09 -11.69 1.64
N ALA A 29 7.44 -10.70 0.80
CA ALA A 29 7.80 -10.93 -0.60
C ALA A 29 9.05 -11.81 -0.75
N ALA A 30 10.07 -11.61 0.09
CA ALA A 30 11.30 -12.41 0.04
C ALA A 30 11.09 -13.87 0.49
N THR A 31 10.09 -14.13 1.33
CA THR A 31 9.78 -15.48 1.84
C THR A 31 8.62 -16.18 1.13
N ALA A 32 7.94 -15.50 0.20
CA ALA A 32 6.81 -16.05 -0.52
C ALA A 32 7.24 -17.23 -1.40
N ASP A 33 6.43 -18.29 -1.45
CA ASP A 33 6.61 -19.35 -2.44
C ASP A 33 6.13 -18.83 -3.81
N PRO A 34 7.01 -18.65 -4.80
CA PRO A 34 6.64 -18.13 -6.11
C PRO A 34 5.65 -19.03 -6.86
N LYS A 35 5.45 -20.28 -6.43
CA LYS A 35 4.45 -21.20 -7.02
C LYS A 35 3.04 -20.95 -6.51
N ASN A 36 2.88 -20.25 -5.39
CA ASN A 36 1.58 -19.97 -4.80
C ASN A 36 1.25 -18.49 -5.02
N PRO A 37 0.36 -18.16 -5.97
CA PRO A 37 -0.06 -16.79 -6.16
C PRO A 37 -0.74 -16.29 -4.87
N PRO A 38 -0.48 -15.05 -4.43
CA PRO A 38 -1.00 -14.49 -3.19
C PRO A 38 -2.49 -14.13 -3.33
N MET A 39 -3.33 -15.16 -3.42
CA MET A 39 -4.77 -15.07 -3.59
C MET A 39 -5.47 -15.21 -2.25
N MET A 40 -6.56 -14.48 -2.05
CA MET A 40 -7.34 -14.54 -0.80
C MET A 40 -8.14 -15.86 -0.67
N ASP A 41 -8.20 -16.67 -1.72
CA ASP A 41 -8.95 -17.93 -1.74
C ASP A 41 -8.16 -19.14 -1.23
N ALA A 42 -6.89 -18.95 -0.84
CA ALA A 42 -6.00 -20.01 -0.40
C ALA A 42 -5.95 -21.22 -1.37
N GLY A 43 -6.09 -20.97 -2.68
CA GLY A 43 -6.08 -22.01 -3.72
C GLY A 43 -7.46 -22.65 -3.99
N ASN A 44 -8.54 -22.15 -3.40
CA ASN A 44 -9.89 -22.64 -3.67
C ASN A 44 -10.43 -22.12 -5.00
N LEU A 45 -10.28 -22.90 -6.08
CA LEU A 45 -10.72 -22.51 -7.43
C LEU A 45 -12.24 -22.37 -7.55
N HIS A 46 -13.03 -23.13 -6.80
CA HIS A 46 -14.49 -22.96 -6.81
C HIS A 46 -14.89 -21.60 -6.23
N LEU A 47 -14.23 -21.17 -5.15
CA LEU A 47 -14.45 -19.84 -4.58
C LEU A 47 -14.02 -18.75 -5.56
N ARG A 48 -12.92 -18.94 -6.28
CA ARG A 48 -12.42 -18.00 -7.29
C ARG A 48 -13.37 -17.84 -8.47
N GLU A 49 -14.02 -18.92 -8.90
CA GLU A 49 -15.02 -18.87 -9.98
C GLU A 49 -16.23 -18.01 -9.58
N LEU A 50 -16.70 -18.14 -8.33
CA LEU A 50 -17.81 -17.33 -7.81
C LEU A 50 -17.39 -15.88 -7.50
N HIS A 51 -16.14 -15.69 -7.08
CA HIS A 51 -15.59 -14.40 -6.67
C HIS A 51 -14.22 -14.17 -7.33
N PRO A 52 -14.20 -13.73 -8.59
CA PRO A 52 -12.95 -13.42 -9.29
C PRO A 52 -12.15 -12.36 -8.55
N GLN A 53 -10.83 -12.55 -8.50
CA GLN A 53 -9.91 -11.64 -7.83
C GLN A 53 -9.00 -10.99 -8.87
N SER A 54 -9.25 -9.72 -9.16
CA SER A 54 -8.44 -8.94 -10.10
C SER A 54 -7.28 -8.24 -9.39
N GLN A 55 -6.19 -8.03 -10.11
CA GLN A 55 -5.03 -7.29 -9.61
C GLN A 55 -5.43 -5.83 -9.33
N GLN A 56 -5.04 -5.31 -8.15
CA GLN A 56 -5.54 -4.02 -7.65
C GLN A 56 -5.19 -2.81 -8.54
N GLY A 57 -4.01 -2.83 -9.19
CA GLY A 57 -3.58 -1.82 -10.15
C GLY A 57 -4.40 -1.83 -11.44
N VAL A 58 -4.75 -3.02 -11.97
CA VAL A 58 -5.68 -3.16 -13.10
C VAL A 58 -7.06 -2.61 -12.74
N CYS A 59 -7.54 -2.87 -11.52
CA CYS A 59 -8.78 -2.26 -11.03
C CYS A 59 -8.70 -0.72 -10.97
N ALA A 60 -7.55 -0.17 -10.58
CA ALA A 60 -7.34 1.28 -10.56
C ALA A 60 -7.35 1.88 -11.98
N ASP A 61 -6.72 1.22 -12.96
CA ASP A 61 -6.76 1.63 -14.37
C ASP A 61 -8.19 1.53 -14.94
N ALA A 62 -8.96 0.52 -14.54
CA ALA A 62 -10.37 0.40 -14.92
C ALA A 62 -11.22 1.55 -14.37
N ILE A 63 -11.03 1.93 -13.09
CA ILE A 63 -11.70 3.11 -12.50
C ILE A 63 -11.32 4.37 -13.28
N ALA A 64 -10.03 4.57 -13.53
CA ALA A 64 -9.56 5.74 -14.28
C ALA A 64 -10.18 5.81 -15.68
N THR A 65 -10.28 4.67 -16.36
CA THR A 65 -10.90 4.56 -17.69
C THR A 65 -12.40 4.87 -17.65
N LEU A 66 -13.13 4.28 -16.71
CA LEU A 66 -14.59 4.44 -16.58
C LEU A 66 -14.98 5.88 -16.21
N GLU A 67 -14.19 6.52 -15.35
CA GLU A 67 -14.44 7.88 -14.86
C GLU A 67 -13.77 8.97 -15.72
N GLY A 68 -13.04 8.60 -16.77
CA GLY A 68 -12.33 9.55 -17.64
C GLY A 68 -11.20 10.31 -16.93
N ILE A 69 -10.54 9.68 -15.95
CA ILE A 69 -9.39 10.24 -15.25
C ILE A 69 -8.13 9.96 -16.07
N ASP A 70 -7.57 11.00 -16.66
CA ASP A 70 -6.38 10.88 -17.49
C ASP A 70 -5.08 10.75 -16.68
N ARG A 71 -3.99 10.46 -17.42
CA ARG A 71 -2.65 10.30 -16.85
C ARG A 71 -2.14 11.57 -16.17
N GLU A 72 -2.46 12.74 -16.74
CA GLU A 72 -2.02 14.03 -16.19
C GLU A 72 -2.63 14.27 -14.82
N ALA A 73 -3.92 13.96 -14.63
CA ALA A 73 -4.62 14.10 -13.36
C ALA A 73 -4.01 13.24 -12.25
N VAL A 74 -3.73 11.96 -12.53
CA VAL A 74 -3.12 11.06 -11.52
C VAL A 74 -1.67 11.43 -11.21
N ASP A 75 -0.89 11.87 -12.20
CA ASP A 75 0.49 12.36 -11.98
C ASP A 75 0.48 13.68 -11.17
N GLN A 76 -0.46 14.58 -11.43
CA GLN A 76 -0.59 15.84 -10.70
C GLN A 76 -0.94 15.61 -9.22
N LEU A 77 -1.78 14.61 -8.94
CA LEU A 77 -2.04 14.17 -7.56
C LEU A 77 -0.79 13.57 -6.91
N ALA A 78 -0.02 12.76 -7.64
CA ALA A 78 1.22 12.17 -7.13
C ALA A 78 2.28 13.25 -6.79
N VAL A 79 2.49 14.26 -7.65
CA VAL A 79 3.34 15.42 -7.35
C VAL A 79 2.85 16.15 -6.10
N THR A 80 1.54 16.40 -6.01
CA THR A 80 0.93 17.07 -4.86
C THR A 80 1.18 16.30 -3.57
N SER A 81 1.05 14.97 -3.60
CA SER A 81 1.32 14.09 -2.47
C SER A 81 2.79 14.19 -2.01
N GLN A 82 3.74 14.11 -2.95
CA GLN A 82 5.17 14.23 -2.65
C GLN A 82 5.54 15.59 -2.05
N ASN A 83 4.96 16.68 -2.57
CA ASN A 83 5.17 18.01 -2.03
C ASN A 83 4.59 18.18 -0.61
N ARG A 84 3.42 17.57 -0.33
CA ARG A 84 2.84 17.55 1.01
C ARG A 84 3.69 16.77 2.00
N ALA A 85 4.20 15.61 1.60
CA ALA A 85 5.11 14.81 2.42
C ALA A 85 6.38 15.59 2.75
N LYS A 86 7.04 16.17 1.74
CA LYS A 86 8.21 17.04 1.93
C LYS A 86 7.92 18.14 2.94
N ARG A 87 6.85 18.90 2.73
CA ARG A 87 6.47 20.02 3.62
C ARG A 87 6.25 19.54 5.06
N ALA A 88 5.56 18.43 5.26
CA ALA A 88 5.29 17.90 6.59
C ALA A 88 6.59 17.47 7.31
N MET A 89 7.54 16.89 6.58
CA MET A 89 8.85 16.51 7.10
C MET A 89 9.71 17.74 7.42
N ASP A 90 9.77 18.74 6.53
CA ASP A 90 10.53 19.98 6.75
C ASP A 90 10.01 20.78 7.95
N GLU A 91 8.69 20.77 8.17
CA GLU A 91 8.04 21.46 9.29
C GLU A 91 8.04 20.64 10.61
N GLY A 92 8.64 19.44 10.62
CA GLY A 92 8.70 18.59 11.83
C GLY A 92 7.34 18.08 12.31
N ARG A 93 6.35 17.95 11.42
CA ARG A 93 4.97 17.57 11.80
C ARG A 93 4.86 16.16 12.37
N PHE A 94 5.85 15.30 12.09
CA PHE A 94 5.86 13.90 12.50
C PHE A 94 6.76 13.62 13.71
N ASP A 95 7.49 14.63 14.20
CA ASP A 95 8.52 14.48 15.26
C ASP A 95 7.99 13.87 16.56
N LYS A 96 6.68 13.97 16.82
CA LYS A 96 6.02 13.42 18.02
C LYS A 96 5.33 12.08 17.79
N SER A 97 5.20 11.62 16.54
CA SER A 97 4.37 10.47 16.17
C SER A 97 5.16 9.37 15.48
N VAL A 98 6.29 9.69 14.84
CA VAL A 98 7.23 8.70 14.30
C VAL A 98 8.23 8.33 15.38
N VAL A 99 8.26 7.04 15.73
CA VAL A 99 9.17 6.50 16.74
C VAL A 99 10.35 5.85 16.01
N PRO A 100 11.60 6.26 16.27
CA PRO A 100 12.77 5.66 15.64
C PRO A 100 12.88 4.16 15.94
N VAL A 101 13.26 3.39 14.93
CA VAL A 101 13.56 1.97 15.02
C VAL A 101 15.06 1.78 15.20
N TYR A 102 15.44 0.94 16.17
CA TYR A 102 16.82 0.61 16.48
C TYR A 102 17.10 -0.86 16.21
N ASN A 103 18.33 -1.16 15.81
CA ASN A 103 18.86 -2.51 15.74
C ASN A 103 19.05 -3.08 17.15
N ARG A 104 19.26 -4.39 17.24
CA ARG A 104 19.49 -5.08 18.54
C ARG A 104 20.72 -4.60 19.29
N ASP A 105 21.73 -4.10 18.57
CA ASP A 105 22.95 -3.53 19.15
C ASP A 105 22.79 -2.06 19.59
N GLY A 106 21.58 -1.51 19.46
CA GLY A 106 21.25 -0.13 19.79
C GLY A 106 21.61 0.89 18.71
N THR A 107 22.17 0.47 17.57
CA THR A 107 22.41 1.38 16.44
C THR A 107 21.08 1.79 15.79
N LEU A 108 21.02 3.01 15.26
CA LEU A 108 19.83 3.52 14.59
C LEU A 108 19.57 2.74 13.29
N ALA A 109 18.38 2.16 13.15
CA ALA A 109 17.97 1.47 11.92
C ALA A 109 17.24 2.43 10.97
N LEU A 110 16.20 3.13 11.46
CA LEU A 110 15.43 4.10 10.68
C LEU A 110 14.72 5.08 11.61
N GLU A 111 14.80 6.38 11.32
CA GLU A 111 14.10 7.44 12.09
C GLU A 111 13.11 8.27 11.26
N LYS A 112 13.14 8.15 9.93
CA LYS A 112 12.34 8.96 9.01
C LYS A 112 11.84 8.11 7.86
N ASP A 113 10.72 8.52 7.27
CA ASP A 113 10.19 7.88 6.07
C ASP A 113 11.17 8.01 4.90
N GLU A 114 11.55 6.87 4.31
CA GLU A 114 12.52 6.80 3.20
C GLU A 114 11.87 6.90 1.81
N PHE A 115 10.56 6.66 1.72
CA PHE A 115 9.85 6.55 0.44
C PHE A 115 9.43 7.89 -0.20
N PRO A 116 9.13 8.98 0.56
CA PRO A 116 8.95 10.29 -0.06
C PRO A 116 10.17 10.66 -0.91
N ARG A 117 9.92 11.18 -2.12
CA ARG A 117 10.92 11.64 -3.10
C ARG A 117 10.75 13.14 -3.32
N PRO A 118 11.27 13.99 -2.40
CA PRO A 118 11.30 15.44 -2.55
C PRO A 118 11.80 15.86 -3.94
N GLY A 119 11.08 16.77 -4.60
CA GLY A 119 11.43 17.24 -5.94
C GLY A 119 10.84 16.40 -7.08
N THR A 120 9.92 15.48 -6.80
CA THR A 120 9.10 14.84 -7.84
C THR A 120 8.36 15.90 -8.67
N THR A 121 8.51 15.85 -10.00
CA THR A 121 7.89 16.77 -10.96
C THR A 121 7.00 16.03 -11.96
N MET A 122 6.10 16.75 -12.62
CA MET A 122 5.29 16.21 -13.73
C MET A 122 6.18 15.62 -14.83
N GLU A 123 7.28 16.31 -15.19
CA GLU A 123 8.25 15.81 -16.16
C GLU A 123 8.84 14.46 -15.72
N SER A 124 9.30 14.38 -14.46
CA SER A 124 9.87 13.14 -13.92
C SER A 124 8.89 11.98 -13.88
N LEU A 125 7.61 12.24 -13.61
CA LEU A 125 6.57 11.21 -13.59
C LEU A 125 6.17 10.80 -15.00
N SER A 126 6.03 11.76 -15.93
CA SER A 126 5.64 11.50 -17.32
C SER A 126 6.58 10.53 -18.03
N GLY A 127 7.87 10.51 -17.64
CA GLY A 127 8.87 9.56 -18.15
C GLY A 127 8.72 8.12 -17.63
N LEU A 128 7.87 7.86 -16.63
CA LEU A 128 7.66 6.52 -16.08
C LEU A 128 6.74 5.67 -16.97
N LYS A 129 7.10 4.40 -17.11
CA LYS A 129 6.31 3.40 -17.84
C LYS A 129 5.06 3.03 -17.05
N THR A 130 4.00 2.68 -17.77
CA THR A 130 2.82 2.01 -17.20
C THR A 130 3.24 0.66 -16.60
N VAL A 131 2.80 0.37 -15.38
CA VAL A 131 3.22 -0.82 -14.63
C VAL A 131 2.29 -2.02 -14.88
N PHE A 132 0.98 -1.77 -14.90
CA PHE A 132 -0.01 -2.85 -14.79
C PHE A 132 -0.53 -3.42 -16.11
N ASN A 133 -0.19 -2.81 -17.25
CA ASN A 133 -0.51 -3.36 -18.57
C ASN A 133 0.04 -4.78 -18.78
N MET A 134 1.16 -5.14 -18.16
CA MET A 134 1.73 -6.49 -18.24
C MET A 134 0.94 -7.54 -17.44
N PHE A 135 0.05 -7.11 -16.55
CA PHE A 135 -0.72 -7.99 -15.66
C PHE A 135 -2.18 -8.13 -16.09
N MET A 136 -2.63 -7.34 -17.08
CA MET A 136 -4.02 -7.29 -17.50
C MET A 136 -4.52 -8.62 -18.11
N ASP A 137 -3.65 -9.28 -18.88
CA ASP A 137 -3.98 -10.48 -19.63
C ASP A 137 -3.43 -11.77 -18.99
N ILE A 138 -2.87 -11.68 -17.77
CA ILE A 138 -2.40 -12.87 -17.05
C ILE A 138 -3.64 -13.64 -16.60
N PRO A 139 -3.79 -14.93 -16.99
CA PRO A 139 -4.87 -15.76 -16.47
C PRO A 139 -4.80 -15.83 -14.94
N VAL A 140 -5.90 -16.23 -14.32
CA VAL A 140 -5.95 -16.39 -12.85
C VAL A 140 -6.35 -17.83 -12.55
N ASP A 141 -5.76 -18.77 -13.29
CA ASP A 141 -6.03 -20.20 -13.18
C ASP A 141 -4.96 -20.90 -12.31
N ASP A 142 -4.86 -22.22 -12.41
CA ASP A 142 -3.89 -23.04 -11.66
C ASP A 142 -2.46 -22.96 -12.23
N GLN A 143 -2.27 -22.33 -13.39
CA GLN A 143 -0.98 -22.19 -14.08
C GLN A 143 -0.37 -20.78 -13.94
N GLY A 144 -1.10 -19.83 -13.35
CA GLY A 144 -0.78 -18.40 -13.38
C GLY A 144 -1.48 -17.76 -14.54
#